data_AF-X0SVX5-F1
#
_entry.id   AF-X0SVX5-F1
#
_cell.length_a   1.000
_cell.length_b   1.000
_cell.length_c   1.000
_cell.angle_alpha   90.00
_cell.angle_beta   90.00
_cell.angle_gamma   90.00
#
_symmetry.space_group_name_H-M   'P 1'
#
loop_
_entity.id
_entity.type
_entity.pdbx_description
1 polymer ?
#
loop_
_entity_poly.entity_id
_entity_poly.type
_entity_poly.pdbx_seq_one_letter_code
_entity_poly.pdbx_strand_id
1 'polypeptide(L)'
;LRPAVEKHALAGADSYEMEYHEAGSGLGAMIYVAYFAELLWDEKSGLRMAAHSLKGLAPALFELDPDLDILNVRYETTFVDKYGQESRHWYVSAQVSRETAENIVWENVLRCNFPDILDVWKVYAPLANAWQELCAE
;
A
#
# COMPACT_ATOMS: atom_id res chain seq x y z
N LEU A 1 6.56 15.54 -0.48
CA LEU A 1 6.33 14.07 -0.41
C LEU A 1 6.14 13.55 1.01
N ARG A 2 7.10 13.68 1.94
CA ARG A 2 6.96 13.19 3.34
C ARG A 2 5.65 13.60 4.05
N PRO A 3 5.18 14.87 4.01
CA PRO A 3 3.91 15.22 4.65
C PRO A 3 2.69 14.52 4.05
N ALA A 4 2.73 14.16 2.77
CA ALA A 4 1.65 13.40 2.13
C ALA A 4 1.66 11.93 2.58
N VAL A 5 2.85 11.33 2.73
CA VAL A 5 3.03 10.00 3.34
C VAL A 5 2.44 9.98 4.75
N GLU A 6 2.75 10.98 5.58
CA GLU A 6 2.23 11.07 6.95
C GLU A 6 0.71 11.29 6.98
N LYS A 7 0.18 12.17 6.13
CA LYS A 7 -1.25 12.47 6.06
C LYS A 7 -2.08 11.25 5.63
N HIS A 8 -1.55 10.45 4.72
CA HIS A 8 -2.22 9.27 4.16
C HIS A 8 -1.71 7.96 4.77
N ALA A 9 -1.02 8.06 5.90
CA ALA A 9 -0.59 6.89 6.66
C ALA A 9 -1.80 6.02 7.01
N LEU A 10 -1.55 4.71 7.04
CA LEU A 10 -2.52 3.76 7.58
C LEU A 10 -2.90 4.21 9.00
N ALA A 11 -4.20 4.32 9.31
CA ALA A 11 -4.60 4.67 10.67
C ALA A 11 -4.07 3.60 11.64
N GLY A 12 -3.50 4.00 12.77
CA GLY A 12 -2.85 3.05 13.68
C GLY A 12 -1.55 2.44 13.17
N ALA A 13 -0.91 2.99 12.12
CA ALA A 13 0.50 2.72 11.88
C ALA A 13 1.34 3.30 13.03
N ASP A 14 2.23 2.48 13.58
CA ASP A 14 3.15 2.87 14.64
C ASP A 14 4.36 3.61 14.08
N SER A 15 4.76 3.24 12.85
CA SER A 15 5.86 3.88 12.14
C SER A 15 5.74 3.71 10.63
N TYR A 16 6.58 4.44 9.90
CA TYR A 16 6.74 4.28 8.46
C TYR A 16 8.20 4.49 8.05
N GLU A 17 8.60 3.85 6.96
CA GLU A 17 9.84 4.09 6.24
C GLU A 17 9.53 4.64 4.86
N MET A 18 10.37 5.55 4.39
CA MET A 18 10.25 6.17 3.07
C MET A 18 11.64 6.32 2.45
N GLU A 19 11.80 5.78 1.25
CA GLU A 19 13.01 5.92 0.43
C GLU A 19 12.62 6.53 -0.92
N TYR A 20 13.38 7.52 -1.37
CA TYR A 20 13.21 8.14 -2.67
C TYR A 20 14.48 7.94 -3.49
N HIS A 21 14.32 7.39 -4.69
CA HIS A 21 15.37 7.17 -5.66
C HIS A 21 15.12 8.08 -6.85
N GLU A 22 16.04 9.01 -7.09
CA GLU A 22 16.02 9.84 -8.28
C GLU A 22 16.16 9.00 -9.55
N ALA A 23 15.67 9.53 -10.67
CA ALA A 23 15.79 8.88 -11.97
C ALA A 23 17.26 8.59 -12.29
N GLY A 24 17.54 7.32 -12.61
CA GLY A 24 18.87 6.83 -12.98
C GLY A 24 18.94 6.42 -14.45
N SER A 25 20.09 5.90 -14.89
CA SER A 25 20.27 5.41 -16.26
C SER A 25 19.39 4.18 -16.54
N GLY A 26 18.17 4.40 -17.01
CA GLY A 26 17.21 3.37 -17.43
C GLY A 26 16.14 3.00 -16.41
N LEU A 27 16.12 3.65 -15.24
CA LEU A 27 15.05 3.50 -14.24
C LEU A 27 14.50 4.88 -13.92
N GLY A 28 13.17 5.01 -14.00
CA GLY A 28 12.46 6.23 -13.59
C GLY A 28 12.60 6.52 -12.10
N ALA A 29 12.23 7.72 -11.68
CA ALA A 29 12.23 8.10 -10.27
C ALA A 29 11.24 7.23 -9.50
N MET A 30 11.63 6.75 -8.32
CA MET A 30 10.86 5.81 -7.54
C MET A 30 10.77 6.25 -6.09
N ILE A 31 9.60 6.07 -5.50
CA ILE A 31 9.41 6.16 -4.06
C ILE A 31 8.98 4.79 -3.52
N TYR A 32 9.63 4.35 -2.46
CA TYR A 32 9.24 3.21 -1.65
C TYR A 32 8.70 3.70 -0.31
N VAL A 33 7.53 3.21 0.08
CA VAL A 33 6.90 3.49 1.36
C VAL A 33 6.55 2.18 2.05
N ALA A 34 7.00 1.98 3.28
CA ALA A 34 6.57 0.87 4.13
C ALA A 34 5.85 1.42 5.37
N TYR A 35 4.61 1.02 5.59
CA TYR A 35 3.89 1.30 6.83
C TYR A 35 3.95 0.09 7.75
N PHE A 36 4.28 0.32 9.02
CA PHE A 36 4.35 -0.74 10.03
C PHE A 36 3.23 -0.56 11.04
N ALA A 37 2.45 -1.62 11.25
CA ALA A 37 1.51 -1.75 12.36
C ALA A 37 1.97 -2.92 13.25
N GLU A 38 2.09 -2.73 14.56
CA GLU A 38 2.53 -3.77 15.48
C GLU A 38 1.54 -4.93 15.50
N LEU A 39 0.23 -4.65 15.58
CA LEU A 39 -0.83 -5.66 15.56
C LEU A 39 -2.05 -5.19 14.78
N LEU A 40 -2.58 -6.06 13.91
CA LEU A 40 -3.88 -5.86 13.29
C LEU A 40 -4.99 -6.28 14.27
N TRP A 41 -5.99 -5.41 14.45
CA TRP A 41 -7.18 -5.74 15.24
C TRP A 41 -7.94 -6.94 14.65
N ASP A 42 -8.08 -6.95 13.32
CA ASP A 42 -8.52 -8.08 12.52
C ASP A 42 -8.00 -7.95 11.08
N GLU A 43 -7.97 -9.07 10.35
CA GLU A 43 -7.41 -9.16 9.00
C GLU A 43 -8.15 -8.25 8.00
N LYS A 44 -9.49 -8.19 8.06
CA LYS A 44 -10.30 -7.39 7.13
C LYS A 44 -10.09 -5.90 7.36
N SER A 45 -9.99 -5.48 8.63
CA SER A 45 -9.72 -4.08 8.98
C SER A 45 -8.35 -3.65 8.46
N GLY A 46 -7.30 -4.44 8.64
CA GLY A 46 -5.98 -4.15 8.07
C GLY A 46 -6.02 -3.99 6.55
N LEU A 47 -6.64 -4.95 5.84
CA LEU A 47 -6.80 -4.91 4.39
C LEU A 47 -7.60 -3.69 3.90
N ARG A 48 -8.71 -3.37 4.57
CA ARG A 48 -9.55 -2.19 4.28
C ARG A 48 -8.77 -0.89 4.44
N MET A 49 -7.95 -0.81 5.49
CA MET A 49 -7.16 0.38 5.79
C MET A 49 -5.99 0.53 4.82
N ALA A 50 -5.34 -0.55 4.42
CA ALA A 50 -4.30 -0.52 3.39
C ALA A 50 -4.86 0.00 2.06
N ALA A 51 -6.02 -0.53 1.64
CA ALA A 51 -6.75 -0.05 0.47
C ALA A 51 -7.11 1.45 0.56
N HIS A 52 -7.61 1.90 1.72
CA HIS A 52 -7.97 3.29 1.94
C HIS A 52 -6.75 4.23 1.93
N SER A 53 -5.66 3.83 2.60
CA SER A 53 -4.39 4.55 2.61
C SER A 53 -3.86 4.72 1.19
N LEU A 54 -3.76 3.64 0.41
CA LEU A 54 -3.24 3.69 -0.95
C LEU A 54 -4.09 4.58 -1.86
N LYS A 55 -5.43 4.51 -1.73
CA LYS A 55 -6.38 5.33 -2.51
C LYS A 55 -6.10 6.82 -2.37
N GLY A 56 -5.69 7.28 -1.17
CA GLY A 56 -5.34 8.67 -0.93
C GLY A 56 -3.87 8.99 -1.24
N LEU A 57 -2.97 8.06 -0.93
CA LEU A 57 -1.53 8.27 -1.03
C LEU A 57 -1.06 8.37 -2.49
N ALA A 58 -1.47 7.42 -3.34
CA ALA A 58 -1.03 7.36 -4.73
C ALA A 58 -1.29 8.66 -5.50
N PRO A 59 -2.55 9.15 -5.61
CA PRO A 59 -2.81 10.39 -6.34
C PRO A 59 -2.08 11.59 -5.73
N ALA A 60 -2.02 11.69 -4.40
CA ALA A 60 -1.35 12.80 -3.73
C ALA A 60 0.17 12.85 -4.04
N LEU A 61 0.84 11.70 -4.12
CA LEU A 61 2.27 11.67 -4.44
C LEU A 61 2.54 12.02 -5.91
N PHE A 62 1.77 11.47 -6.85
CA PHE A 62 1.93 11.76 -8.28
C PHE A 62 1.54 13.20 -8.65
N GLU A 63 0.63 13.83 -7.90
CA GLU A 63 0.29 15.25 -8.03
C GLU A 63 1.41 16.15 -7.48
N LEU A 64 1.99 15.80 -6.33
CA LEU A 64 3.03 16.60 -5.66
C LEU A 64 4.40 16.50 -6.32
N ASP A 65 4.69 15.39 -6.98
CA ASP A 65 5.93 15.17 -7.72
C ASP A 65 5.62 14.69 -9.14
N PRO A 66 5.61 15.62 -10.12
CA PRO A 66 5.39 15.30 -11.53
C PRO A 66 6.49 14.46 -12.18
N ASP A 67 7.66 14.32 -11.54
CA ASP A 67 8.78 13.53 -12.07
C ASP A 67 8.81 12.10 -11.49
N LEU A 68 7.96 11.80 -10.50
CA LEU A 68 7.85 10.45 -9.93
C LEU A 68 7.32 9.44 -10.97
N ASP A 69 8.04 8.36 -11.25
CA ASP A 69 7.59 7.33 -12.20
C ASP A 69 6.89 6.15 -11.52
N ILE A 70 7.35 5.74 -10.34
CA ILE A 70 6.86 4.52 -9.66
C ILE A 70 6.69 4.76 -8.16
N LEU A 71 5.51 4.40 -7.65
CA LEU A 71 5.22 4.24 -6.23
C LEU A 71 5.18 2.76 -5.87
N ASN A 72 6.00 2.35 -4.91
CA ASN A 72 5.90 1.06 -4.24
C ASN A 72 5.44 1.27 -2.80
N VAL A 73 4.40 0.54 -2.39
CA VAL A 73 3.89 0.58 -1.01
C VAL A 73 3.84 -0.81 -0.43
N ARG A 74 4.38 -0.97 0.78
CA ARG A 74 4.17 -2.17 1.59
C ARG A 74 3.47 -1.80 2.88
N TYR A 75 2.56 -2.67 3.27
CA TYR A 75 1.92 -2.61 4.58
C TYR A 75 2.37 -3.85 5.35
N GLU A 76 3.04 -3.62 6.47
CA GLU A 76 3.69 -4.64 7.28
C GLU A 76 3.05 -4.75 8.65
N THR A 77 2.98 -5.98 9.14
CA THR A 77 2.53 -6.27 10.50
C THR A 77 3.34 -7.39 11.11
N THR A 78 3.32 -7.46 12.45
CA THR A 78 3.76 -8.65 13.16
C THR A 78 2.67 -9.70 13.12
N PHE A 79 3.03 -10.92 12.76
CA PHE A 79 2.21 -12.12 12.87
C PHE A 79 2.76 -12.96 14.03
N VAL A 80 1.84 -13.52 14.82
CA VAL A 80 2.19 -14.45 15.89
C VAL A 80 1.74 -15.84 15.45
N ASP A 81 2.68 -16.78 15.39
CA ASP A 81 2.34 -18.16 15.05
C ASP A 81 1.68 -18.90 16.22
N LYS A 82 1.24 -20.14 15.97
CA LYS A 82 0.59 -20.98 17.00
C LYS A 82 1.50 -21.35 18.19
N TYR A 83 2.80 -21.08 18.10
CA TYR A 83 3.79 -21.31 19.15
C TYR A 83 4.19 -20.01 19.87
N GLY A 84 3.58 -18.88 19.51
CA GLY A 84 3.90 -17.57 20.09
C GLY A 84 5.13 -16.91 19.47
N GLN A 85 5.65 -17.41 18.36
CA GLN A 85 6.78 -16.77 17.68
C GLN A 85 6.28 -15.62 16.81
N GLU A 86 6.91 -14.47 16.99
CA GLU A 86 6.63 -13.26 16.22
C GLU A 86 7.46 -13.23 14.94
N SER A 87 6.82 -12.95 13.82
CA SER A 87 7.49 -12.68 12.56
C SER A 87 6.85 -11.51 11.84
N ARG A 88 7.69 -10.60 11.35
CA ARG A 88 7.24 -9.45 10.56
C ARG A 88 7.05 -9.88 9.12
N HIS A 89 5.87 -9.64 8.57
CA HIS A 89 5.58 -9.85 7.17
C HIS A 89 4.77 -8.68 6.61
N TRP A 90 4.93 -8.42 5.32
CA TRP A 90 3.97 -7.60 4.59
C TRP A 90 2.65 -8.38 4.50
N TYR A 91 1.54 -7.68 4.70
CA TYR A 91 0.20 -8.22 4.49
C TYR A 91 -0.41 -7.71 3.18
N VAL A 92 0.04 -6.55 2.68
CA VAL A 92 -0.22 -6.04 1.34
C VAL A 92 1.05 -5.46 0.73
N SER A 93 1.29 -5.74 -0.55
CA SER A 93 2.28 -5.05 -1.39
C SER A 93 1.58 -4.50 -2.63
N ALA A 94 1.78 -3.21 -2.88
CA ALA A 94 1.21 -2.51 -4.03
C ALA A 94 2.31 -1.81 -4.83
N GLN A 95 2.12 -1.75 -6.15
CA GLN A 95 2.93 -0.93 -7.06
C GLN A 95 1.98 -0.18 -7.99
N VAL A 96 2.28 1.11 -8.20
CA VAL A 96 1.57 1.97 -9.14
C VAL A 96 2.61 2.76 -9.93
N SER A 97 2.60 2.64 -11.24
CA SER A 97 3.35 3.48 -12.17
C SER A 97 2.59 4.77 -12.46
N ARG A 98 3.28 5.80 -12.93
CA ARG A 98 2.66 7.06 -13.39
C ARG A 98 1.63 6.78 -14.48
N GLU A 99 1.99 5.98 -15.48
CA GLU A 99 1.10 5.59 -16.58
C GLU A 99 -0.21 5.00 -16.04
N THR A 100 -0.11 4.05 -15.10
CA THR A 100 -1.29 3.45 -14.45
C THR A 100 -2.07 4.49 -13.64
N ALA A 101 -1.39 5.30 -12.82
CA ALA A 101 -2.02 6.29 -11.95
C ALA A 101 -2.82 7.36 -12.72
N GLU A 102 -2.34 7.79 -13.90
CA GLU A 102 -2.98 8.78 -14.77
C GLU A 102 -4.25 8.25 -15.45
N ASN A 103 -4.39 6.92 -15.57
CA ASN A 103 -5.57 6.27 -16.15
C ASN A 103 -6.64 5.89 -15.10
N ILE A 104 -6.36 6.10 -13.81
CA ILE A 104 -7.28 5.76 -12.72
C ILE A 104 -8.08 7.01 -12.29
N VAL A 105 -9.41 6.90 -12.28
CA VAL A 105 -10.28 7.90 -11.64
C VAL A 105 -10.41 7.56 -10.15
N TRP A 106 -9.46 8.06 -9.35
CA TRP A 106 -9.26 7.67 -7.96
C TRP A 106 -10.50 7.82 -7.08
N GLU A 107 -11.34 8.83 -7.29
CA GLU A 107 -12.55 9.08 -6.48
C GLU A 107 -13.51 7.87 -6.54
N ASN A 108 -13.60 7.23 -7.70
CA ASN A 108 -14.53 6.15 -8.00
C ASN A 108 -13.96 4.75 -7.72
N VAL A 109 -12.68 4.64 -7.35
CA VAL A 109 -12.06 3.34 -7.10
C VAL A 109 -12.69 2.68 -5.87
N LEU A 110 -13.19 1.47 -6.06
CA LEU A 110 -13.57 0.55 -5.00
C LEU A 110 -12.35 -0.29 -4.62
N ARG A 111 -12.19 -0.58 -3.32
CA ARG A 111 -11.07 -1.38 -2.77
C ARG A 111 -10.84 -2.68 -3.57
N CYS A 112 -11.92 -3.30 -4.04
CA CYS A 112 -11.91 -4.59 -4.72
C CYS A 112 -11.45 -4.53 -6.17
N ASN A 113 -11.33 -3.33 -6.75
CA ASN A 113 -10.82 -3.16 -8.10
C ASN A 113 -9.29 -3.07 -8.13
N PHE A 114 -8.62 -2.89 -6.98
CA PHE A 114 -7.16 -2.76 -6.92
C PHE A 114 -6.38 -3.89 -7.59
N PRO A 115 -6.77 -5.19 -7.47
CA PRO A 115 -6.13 -6.26 -8.23
C PRO A 115 -6.14 -6.07 -9.75
N ASP A 116 -7.14 -5.38 -10.30
CA ASP A 116 -7.35 -5.25 -11.74
C ASP A 116 -6.77 -3.94 -12.31
N ILE A 117 -6.61 -2.91 -11.48
CA ILE A 117 -6.23 -1.56 -11.94
C ILE A 117 -4.80 -1.16 -11.57
N LEU A 118 -4.15 -1.85 -10.62
CA LEU A 118 -2.77 -1.53 -10.21
C LEU A 118 -1.77 -2.43 -10.95
N ASP A 119 -0.54 -1.95 -11.14
CA ASP A 119 0.53 -2.76 -11.74
C ASP A 119 0.85 -3.98 -10.87
N VAL A 120 0.80 -3.80 -9.54
CA VAL A 120 0.87 -4.90 -8.57
C VAL A 120 -0.09 -4.63 -7.43
N TRP A 121 -0.90 -5.64 -7.10
CA TRP A 121 -1.60 -5.73 -5.82
C TRP A 121 -1.50 -7.18 -5.31
N LYS A 122 -0.73 -7.37 -4.24
CA LYS A 122 -0.51 -8.69 -3.64
C LYS A 122 -0.94 -8.66 -2.19
N VAL A 123 -1.88 -9.54 -1.85
CA VAL A 123 -2.27 -9.84 -0.48
C VAL A 123 -1.46 -11.04 0.00
N TYR A 124 -0.97 -11.00 1.24
CA TYR A 124 -0.26 -12.11 1.84
C TYR A 124 -1.16 -13.35 1.85
N ALA A 125 -0.63 -14.50 1.39
CA ALA A 125 -1.46 -15.68 1.07
C ALA A 125 -2.39 -16.14 2.21
N PRO A 126 -1.96 -16.15 3.49
CA PRO A 126 -2.86 -16.44 4.61
C PRO A 126 -4.09 -15.52 4.72
N LEU A 127 -4.00 -14.30 4.21
CA LEU A 127 -5.08 -13.30 4.25
C LEU A 127 -5.93 -13.24 2.97
N ALA A 128 -5.67 -14.13 2.00
CA ALA A 128 -6.39 -14.12 0.72
C ALA A 128 -7.90 -14.33 0.91
N ASN A 129 -8.31 -15.22 1.82
CA ASN A 129 -9.73 -15.45 2.11
C ASN A 129 -10.38 -14.22 2.74
N ALA A 130 -9.69 -13.56 3.69
CA ALA A 130 -10.18 -12.33 4.31
C ALA A 130 -10.39 -11.22 3.27
N TRP A 131 -9.51 -11.11 2.27
CA TRP A 131 -9.69 -10.18 1.14
C TRP A 131 -10.92 -10.51 0.30
N GLN A 132 -11.12 -11.79 -0.06
CA GLN A 132 -12.28 -12.23 -0.84
C GLN A 132 -13.59 -11.95 -0.11
N GLU A 133 -13.66 -12.27 1.18
CA GLU A 133 -14.84 -11.99 1.99
C GLU A 133 -15.10 -10.48 2.11
N LEU A 134 -14.06 -9.69 2.34
CA LEU A 134 -14.15 -8.22 2.38
C LEU A 134 -14.68 -7.65 1.05
N CYS A 135 -14.49 -8.35 -0.07
CA CYS A 135 -14.98 -7.93 -1.38
C CYS A 135 -16.35 -8.46 -1.77
N ALA A 136 -16.90 -9.40 -1.00
CA ALA A 136 -18.28 -9.87 -1.16
C ALA A 136 -19.29 -9.03 -0.35
N GLU A 137 -18.81 -8.16 0.56
CA GLU A 137 -19.58 -7.20 1.36
C GLU A 137 -19.90 -5.89 0.62
#